data_AF-A0A7C2Y1A9-F1
#
_entry.id   AF-A0A7C2Y1A9-F1
#
_cell.length_a   1.000
_cell.length_b   1.000
_cell.length_c   1.000
_cell.angle_alpha   90.00
_cell.angle_beta   90.00
_cell.angle_gamma   90.00
#
_symmetry.space_group_name_H-M   'P 1'
#
loop_
_entity.id
_entity.type
_entity.pdbx_description
1 polymer ?
#
loop_
_entity_poly.entity_id
_entity_poly.type
_entity_poly.pdbx_seq_one_letter_code
_entity_poly.pdbx_strand_id
1 'polypeptide(L)'
;MEVLSHSPAELLERVRSVPFKEAEEVGTTGFVLDTLECALWAWWHHDSFFDALVAVVNLGGDADTNAAVTGALVGAHLGLEAVPGLWASRVPDVPRCLELAERLFRLAEAGS
;
A
#
# COMPACT_ATOMS: atom_id res chain seq x y z
N MET A 1 1.84 -6.63 18.96
CA MET A 1 0.73 -5.78 19.40
C MET A 1 1.20 -4.70 20.39
N GLU A 2 2.44 -4.20 20.27
CA GLU A 2 3.04 -3.20 21.17
C GLU A 2 3.19 -1.83 20.47
N VAL A 3 3.19 -1.80 19.14
CA VAL A 3 3.34 -0.61 18.30
C VAL A 3 2.17 0.38 18.47
N LEU A 4 0.97 -0.12 18.79
CA LEU A 4 -0.23 0.72 18.88
C LEU A 4 -0.39 1.44 20.23
N SER A 5 0.34 1.05 21.28
CA SER A 5 0.16 1.60 22.62
C SER A 5 0.66 3.05 22.77
N HIS A 6 1.57 3.48 21.88
CA HIS A 6 2.13 4.84 21.84
C HIS A 6 1.73 5.61 20.57
N SER A 7 0.80 5.07 19.77
CA SER A 7 0.36 5.71 18.54
C SER A 7 -0.51 6.93 18.84
N PRO A 8 -0.39 8.04 18.07
CA PRO A 8 -1.28 9.19 18.19
C PRO A 8 -2.76 8.78 18.05
N ALA A 9 -3.65 9.45 18.78
CA ALA A 9 -5.08 9.11 18.80
C ALA A 9 -5.71 9.17 17.39
N GLU A 10 -5.35 10.17 16.58
CA GLU A 10 -5.83 10.33 15.21
C GLU A 10 -5.43 9.15 14.31
N LEU A 11 -4.20 8.65 14.44
CA LEU A 11 -3.74 7.47 13.70
C LEU A 11 -4.59 6.25 14.06
N LEU A 12 -4.79 6.01 15.36
CA LEU A 12 -5.59 4.87 15.83
C LEU A 12 -7.04 4.97 15.39
N GLU A 13 -7.62 6.16 15.39
CA GLU A 13 -8.97 6.41 14.92
C GLU A 13 -9.12 6.05 13.44
N ARG A 14 -8.23 6.58 12.58
CA ARG A 14 -8.27 6.30 11.14
C ARG A 14 -8.12 4.82 10.83
N VAL A 15 -7.12 4.16 11.41
CA VAL A 15 -6.89 2.71 11.22
C VAL A 15 -8.11 1.88 11.65
N ARG A 16 -8.78 2.25 12.75
CA ARG A 16 -9.97 1.53 13.23
C ARG A 16 -11.21 1.80 12.39
N SER A 17 -11.28 2.97 11.75
CA SER A 17 -12.42 3.33 10.89
C SER A 17 -12.36 2.66 9.51
N VAL A 18 -11.16 2.29 9.05
CA VAL A 18 -10.93 1.71 7.71
C VAL A 18 -11.99 0.67 7.30
N PRO A 19 -12.29 -0.40 8.08
CA PRO A 19 -13.24 -1.43 7.68
C PRO A 19 -14.68 -0.97 7.42
N PHE A 20 -15.02 0.26 7.80
CA PHE A 20 -16.36 0.82 7.73
C PHE A 20 -16.45 2.02 6.79
N LYS A 21 -15.36 2.39 6.11
CA LYS A 21 -15.32 3.54 5.20
C LYS A 21 -15.75 3.13 3.81
N GLU A 22 -16.61 3.95 3.21
CA GLU A 22 -16.86 3.95 1.78
C GLU A 22 -15.79 4.76 1.04
N ALA A 23 -15.70 4.57 -0.28
CA ALA A 23 -14.68 5.19 -1.13
C ALA A 23 -14.64 6.73 -1.00
N GLU A 24 -15.81 7.38 -0.88
CA GLU A 24 -15.92 8.84 -0.78
C GLU A 24 -15.44 9.40 0.57
N GLU A 25 -15.26 8.54 1.58
CA GLU A 25 -14.83 8.91 2.93
C GLU A 25 -13.30 8.77 3.12
N VAL A 26 -12.61 8.23 2.12
CA VAL A 26 -11.16 8.02 2.14
C VAL A 26 -10.44 9.33 1.85
N GLY A 27 -9.50 9.71 2.71
CA GLY A 27 -8.64 10.86 2.45
C GLY A 27 -7.71 10.61 1.25
N THR A 28 -7.66 11.55 0.32
CA THR A 28 -6.86 11.42 -0.92
C THR A 28 -5.78 12.49 -1.07
N THR A 29 -5.50 13.25 -0.02
CA THR A 29 -4.46 14.30 -0.05
C THR A 29 -3.06 13.72 0.12
N GLY A 30 -2.02 14.53 -0.11
CA GLY A 30 -0.62 14.18 0.19
C GLY A 30 -0.27 14.20 1.67
N PHE A 31 -1.26 14.27 2.56
CA PHE A 31 -1.04 14.15 4.00
C PHE A 31 -0.80 12.69 4.38
N VAL A 32 0.23 12.44 5.19
CA VAL A 32 0.70 11.07 5.52
C VAL A 32 -0.39 10.17 6.10
N LEU A 33 -1.32 10.71 6.90
CA LEU A 33 -2.41 9.90 7.47
C LEU A 33 -3.49 9.57 6.43
N ASP A 34 -3.71 10.45 5.44
CA ASP A 34 -4.62 10.17 4.33
C ASP A 34 -4.02 9.06 3.44
N THR A 35 -2.74 9.15 3.09
CA THR A 35 -2.05 8.10 2.30
C THR A 35 -2.06 6.74 3.01
N LEU A 36 -1.79 6.71 4.32
CA LEU A 36 -1.83 5.47 5.09
C LEU A 36 -3.25 4.88 5.15
N GLU A 37 -4.25 5.72 5.42
CA GLU A 37 -5.65 5.31 5.46
C GLU A 37 -6.11 4.76 4.10
N CYS A 38 -5.74 5.43 3.01
CA CYS A 38 -6.05 5.02 1.64
C CYS A 38 -5.45 3.63 1.31
N ALA A 39 -4.19 3.41 1.66
CA ALA A 39 -3.53 2.11 1.45
C ALA A 39 -4.17 0.99 2.28
N LEU A 40 -4.51 1.25 3.55
CA LEU A 40 -5.18 0.28 4.42
C LEU A 40 -6.61 -0.01 3.97
N TRP A 41 -7.33 1.03 3.52
CA TRP A 41 -8.67 0.88 2.97
C TRP A 41 -8.66 -0.04 1.76
N ALA A 42 -7.77 0.21 0.80
CA ALA A 42 -7.66 -0.62 -0.39
C ALA A 42 -7.25 -2.06 -0.07
N TRP A 43 -6.30 -2.25 0.86
CA TRP A 43 -5.90 -3.58 1.33
C TRP A 43 -7.04 -4.34 2.02
N TRP A 44 -7.92 -3.64 2.74
CA TRP A 44 -9.03 -4.26 3.46
C TRP A 44 -10.24 -4.59 2.55
N HIS A 45 -10.51 -3.77 1.53
CA HIS A 45 -11.74 -3.86 0.72
C HIS A 45 -11.57 -4.59 -0.61
N HIS A 46 -10.34 -4.96 -0.98
CA HIS A 46 -10.05 -5.60 -2.25
C HIS A 46 -9.13 -6.81 -2.08
N ASP A 47 -9.50 -7.92 -2.72
CA ASP A 47 -8.76 -9.19 -2.64
C ASP A 47 -7.65 -9.33 -3.70
N SER A 48 -7.53 -8.36 -4.63
CA SER A 48 -6.56 -8.42 -5.72
C SER A 48 -5.74 -7.14 -5.82
N PHE A 49 -4.47 -7.29 -6.23
CA PHE A 49 -3.57 -6.16 -6.47
C PHE A 49 -4.14 -5.20 -7.53
N PHE A 50 -4.75 -5.76 -8.57
CA PHE A 50 -5.37 -4.98 -9.63
C PHE A 50 -6.53 -4.13 -9.10
N ASP A 51 -7.49 -4.75 -8.41
CA ASP A 51 -8.68 -4.03 -7.93
C ASP A 51 -8.31 -2.97 -6.88
N ALA A 52 -7.39 -3.30 -5.97
CA ALA A 52 -6.92 -2.37 -4.96
C ALA A 52 -6.27 -1.11 -5.57
N LEU A 53 -5.38 -1.28 -6.54
CA LEU A 53 -4.71 -0.14 -7.18
C LEU A 53 -5.64 0.65 -8.11
N VAL A 54 -6.52 -0.03 -8.85
CA VAL A 54 -7.52 0.65 -9.68
C VAL A 54 -8.45 1.48 -8.80
N ALA A 55 -8.89 0.96 -7.65
CA ALA A 55 -9.72 1.70 -6.72
C ALA A 55 -9.01 2.97 -6.23
N VAL A 56 -7.78 2.84 -5.70
CA VAL A 56 -7.01 3.97 -5.17
C VAL A 56 -6.71 5.04 -6.21
N VAL A 57 -6.30 4.64 -7.42
CA VAL A 57 -6.03 5.60 -8.49
C VAL A 57 -7.29 6.37 -8.89
N ASN A 58 -8.46 5.70 -8.89
CA ASN A 58 -9.73 6.34 -9.24
C ASN A 58 -10.30 7.25 -8.13
N LEU A 59 -9.82 7.15 -6.89
CA LEU A 59 -10.14 8.12 -5.85
C LEU A 59 -9.56 9.52 -6.16
N GLY A 60 -8.55 9.60 -7.02
CA GLY A 60 -7.91 10.86 -7.41
C GLY A 60 -7.06 11.47 -6.29
N GLY A 61 -6.95 12.80 -6.28
CA GLY A 61 -6.09 13.53 -5.35
C GLY A 61 -4.60 13.31 -5.63
N ASP A 62 -3.84 12.98 -4.58
CA ASP A 62 -2.42 12.56 -4.66
C ASP A 62 -2.32 11.07 -5.06
N ALA A 63 -2.84 10.77 -6.25
CA ALA A 63 -3.07 9.41 -6.72
C ALA A 63 -1.75 8.62 -6.89
N ASP A 64 -0.66 9.27 -7.28
CA ASP A 64 0.65 8.63 -7.44
C ASP A 64 1.24 8.21 -6.09
N THR A 65 1.21 9.08 -5.08
CA THR A 65 1.71 8.73 -3.75
C THR A 65 0.84 7.66 -3.09
N ASN A 66 -0.49 7.80 -3.17
CA ASN A 66 -1.43 6.84 -2.61
C ASN A 66 -1.31 5.47 -3.28
N ALA A 67 -1.21 5.42 -4.61
CA ALA A 67 -1.03 4.16 -5.35
C ALA A 67 0.35 3.52 -5.08
N ALA A 68 1.42 4.32 -4.92
CA ALA A 68 2.75 3.80 -4.60
C ALA A 68 2.76 3.09 -3.23
N VAL A 69 2.20 3.72 -2.20
CA VAL A 69 2.12 3.14 -0.85
C VAL A 69 1.17 1.94 -0.82
N THR A 70 0.02 2.03 -1.50
CA THR A 70 -0.91 0.90 -1.64
C THR A 70 -0.24 -0.28 -2.34
N GLY A 71 0.49 -0.05 -3.43
CA GLY A 71 1.22 -1.09 -4.16
C GLY A 71 2.29 -1.77 -3.32
N ALA A 72 3.00 -1.02 -2.47
CA ALA A 72 3.95 -1.60 -1.53
C ALA A 72 3.25 -2.50 -0.49
N LEU A 73 2.16 -2.04 0.12
CA LEU A 73 1.42 -2.80 1.14
C LEU A 73 0.75 -4.05 0.55
N VAL A 74 -0.07 -3.88 -0.49
CA VAL A 74 -0.83 -4.96 -1.11
C VAL A 74 0.10 -5.93 -1.83
N GLY A 75 1.16 -5.44 -2.48
CA GLY A 75 2.18 -6.29 -3.11
C GLY A 75 2.96 -7.13 -2.10
N ALA A 76 3.30 -6.58 -0.93
CA ALA A 76 3.91 -7.34 0.15
C ALA A 76 2.96 -8.42 0.71
N HIS A 77 1.65 -8.16 0.73
CA HIS A 77 0.64 -9.10 1.20
C HIS A 77 0.37 -10.26 0.21
N LEU A 78 0.18 -9.93 -1.07
CA LEU A 78 -0.24 -10.89 -2.10
C LEU A 78 0.93 -11.55 -2.85
N GLY A 79 2.14 -10.97 -2.74
CA GLY A 79 3.34 -11.44 -3.43
C GLY A 79 3.48 -10.90 -4.86
N LEU A 80 4.67 -11.10 -5.44
CA LEU A 80 5.04 -10.52 -6.74
C LEU A 80 4.16 -11.00 -7.90
N GLU A 81 3.72 -12.27 -7.86
CA GLU A 81 2.89 -12.87 -8.91
C GLU A 81 1.49 -12.23 -9.02
N ALA A 82 1.04 -11.49 -8.00
CA ALA A 82 -0.21 -10.77 -8.04
C ALA A 82 -0.13 -9.49 -8.90
N VAL A 83 1.07 -8.98 -9.17
CA VAL A 83 1.26 -7.77 -9.98
C VAL A 83 0.98 -8.08 -11.45
N PRO A 84 0.06 -7.38 -12.13
CA PRO A 84 -0.22 -7.62 -13.54
C PRO A 84 1.05 -7.47 -14.40
N GLY A 85 1.45 -8.54 -15.09
CA GLY A 85 2.68 -8.55 -15.89
C GLY A 85 2.73 -7.45 -16.96
N LEU A 86 1.57 -7.09 -17.52
CA LEU A 86 1.46 -5.96 -18.45
C LEU A 86 1.83 -4.63 -17.78
N TRP A 87 1.45 -4.40 -16.52
CA TRP A 87 1.79 -3.19 -15.80
C TRP A 87 3.28 -3.17 -15.45
N ALA A 88 3.81 -4.27 -14.92
CA ALA A 88 5.24 -4.38 -14.63
C ALA A 88 6.09 -4.11 -15.88
N SER A 89 5.68 -4.61 -17.05
CA SER A 89 6.39 -4.38 -18.31
C SER A 89 6.46 -2.90 -18.77
N ARG A 90 5.63 -2.02 -18.19
CA ARG A 90 5.58 -0.59 -18.50
C ARG A 90 6.38 0.27 -17.54
N VAL A 91 6.82 -0.29 -16.40
CA VAL A 91 7.61 0.43 -15.40
C VAL A 91 9.09 0.33 -15.78
N PRO A 92 9.84 1.46 -15.83
CA PRO A 92 11.27 1.41 -16.06
C PRO A 92 12.00 0.75 -14.89
N ASP A 93 13.13 0.10 -15.18
CA ASP A 93 14.04 -0.45 -14.18
C ASP A 93 13.45 -1.50 -13.21
N VAL A 94 12.37 -2.19 -13.57
CA VAL A 94 11.85 -3.34 -12.81
C VAL A 94 12.94 -4.37 -12.45
N PRO A 95 13.89 -4.73 -13.35
CA PRO A 95 14.98 -5.63 -12.98
C PRO A 95 15.81 -5.14 -11.80
N ARG A 96 16.04 -3.82 -11.70
CA ARG A 96 16.77 -3.22 -10.57
C ARG A 96 15.94 -3.24 -9.29
N CYS A 97 14.63 -2.98 -9.38
CA CYS A 97 13.72 -3.11 -8.25
C CYS A 97 13.73 -4.52 -7.65
N LEU A 98 13.68 -5.55 -8.51
CA LEU A 98 13.74 -6.96 -8.09
C LEU A 98 15.09 -7.30 -7.45
N GLU A 99 16.20 -6.89 -8.05
CA GLU A 99 17.55 -7.09 -7.48
C GLU A 99 17.65 -6.46 -6.08
N LEU A 100 17.17 -5.23 -5.91
CA LEU A 100 17.20 -4.54 -4.62
C LEU A 100 16.31 -5.23 -3.59
N ALA A 101 15.12 -5.68 -3.97
CA ALA A 101 14.22 -6.43 -3.09
C ALA A 101 14.88 -7.72 -2.58
N GLU A 102 15.49 -8.51 -3.47
CA GLU A 102 16.23 -9.73 -3.09
C GLU A 102 17.42 -9.45 -2.18
N ARG A 103 18.14 -8.35 -2.41
CA ARG A 103 19.27 -7.93 -1.57
C ARG A 103 18.80 -7.51 -0.18
N LEU A 104 17.72 -6.75 -0.07
CA LEU A 104 17.13 -6.36 1.20
C LEU A 104 16.64 -7.58 1.98
N PHE A 105 15.97 -8.52 1.30
CA PHE A 105 15.54 -9.77 1.91
C PHE A 105 16.72 -10.57 2.47
N ARG A 106 17.78 -10.77 1.68
CA ARG A 106 19.00 -11.47 2.15
C ARG A 106 19.67 -10.79 3.35
N LEU A 107 19.68 -9.45 3.39
CA LEU A 107 20.24 -8.71 4.52
C LEU A 107 19.40 -8.91 5.79
N ALA A 108 18.07 -8.94 5.67
CA ALA A 108 17.18 -9.23 6.80
C ALA A 108 17.38 -10.66 7.34
N GLU A 109 17.49 -11.65 6.45
CA GLU A 109 17.72 -13.05 6.82
C GLU A 109 19.11 -13.28 7.44
N ALA A 110 20.14 -12.54 7.00
CA ALA A 110 21.50 -12.69 7.53
C ALA A 110 21.73 -12.00 8.90
N GLY A 111 20.86 -11.06 9.27
CA GLY A 111 20.90 -10.34 10.55
C GLY A 111 19.97 -10.91 11.63
N SER A 112 19.23 -11.97 11.30
CA SER A 112 18.32 -12.72 12.18
C SER A 112 19.02 -13.95 12.75
#